data_AF-A0A0F9DC84-F1
#
_entry.id   AF-A0A0F9DC84-F1
#
_cell.length_a   1.000
_cell.length_b   1.000
_cell.length_c   1.000
_cell.angle_alpha   90.00
_cell.angle_beta   90.00
_cell.angle_gamma   90.00
#
_symmetry.space_group_name_H-M   'P 1'
#
loop_
_entity.id
_entity.type
_entity.pdbx_description
1 polymer ?
#
loop_
_entity_poly.entity_id
_entity_poly.type
_entity_poly.pdbx_seq_one_letter_code
_entity_poly.pdbx_strand_id
1 'polypeptide(L)'
;REIIAADADREPDSIVYAAGRELCRLANPIIDESSGLACSRSRPGVFWTHNDSGSEAQIFAFDATGKDLGTSTLADTQAYDWEDIASFSRDGKHYLLLGDTGNNGLGAAVHMLYLVEEPPIHPIRGSTAGQIPIVQTIHFSYQDDHRNCEALAVDPTGNTILFVTKERATRCYVYTMPWPKNDPEKVSVAKKIATLEIPSATAMDVSPDGRRAVVLTYGHAYEFTRGPDEDWAAAFSRRPRMLAMPRREQGESICYGVDGKTLYLTSEGRPTPLWQVPVKEP
;
A
#
# COMPACT_ATOMS: atom_id res chain seq x y z
N ARG A 1 31.25 -28.01 -22.75
CA ARG A 1 30.49 -28.39 -21.53
C ARG A 1 30.27 -27.10 -20.76
N GLU A 2 29.29 -26.33 -21.19
CA GLU A 2 28.87 -25.10 -20.51
C GLU A 2 27.65 -25.43 -19.66
N ILE A 3 27.69 -24.93 -18.44
CA ILE A 3 26.80 -25.25 -17.34
C ILE A 3 25.52 -24.46 -17.58
N ILE A 4 24.46 -25.16 -17.99
CA ILE A 4 23.08 -24.69 -17.82
C ILE A 4 22.73 -24.92 -16.35
N ALA A 5 22.91 -23.89 -15.53
CA ALA A 5 22.41 -23.83 -14.16
C ALA A 5 21.65 -22.52 -14.00
N ALA A 6 20.43 -22.47 -14.52
CA ALA A 6 19.47 -21.41 -14.23
C ALA A 6 18.07 -21.92 -14.55
N ASP A 7 17.51 -22.79 -13.70
CA ASP A 7 16.04 -22.93 -13.57
C ASP A 7 15.57 -23.80 -12.38
N ALA A 8 16.45 -24.17 -11.43
CA ALA A 8 16.09 -25.09 -10.34
C ALA A 8 15.42 -24.43 -9.12
N ASP A 9 15.33 -23.09 -9.07
CA ASP A 9 14.78 -22.34 -7.91
C ASP A 9 13.45 -21.63 -8.22
N ARG A 10 12.82 -21.91 -9.37
CA ARG A 10 11.59 -21.21 -9.73
C ARG A 10 10.41 -21.79 -8.93
N GLU A 11 9.96 -21.06 -7.91
CA GLU A 11 8.68 -21.37 -7.29
C GLU A 11 7.59 -21.36 -8.39
N PRO A 12 6.76 -22.41 -8.47
CA PRO A 12 5.89 -22.70 -9.62
C PRO A 12 4.86 -21.62 -9.97
N ASP A 13 4.65 -20.62 -9.10
CA ASP A 13 3.70 -19.51 -9.27
C ASP A 13 4.37 -18.12 -9.41
N SER A 14 5.69 -18.06 -9.62
CA SER A 14 6.42 -16.78 -9.69
C SER A 14 6.15 -16.00 -11.00
N ILE A 15 5.54 -14.82 -10.87
CA ILE A 15 5.29 -13.88 -11.99
C ILE A 15 6.61 -13.36 -12.53
N VAL A 16 6.83 -13.43 -13.84
CA VAL A 16 7.96 -12.71 -14.45
C VAL A 16 7.46 -11.33 -14.83
N TYR A 17 8.04 -10.29 -14.24
CA TYR A 17 7.70 -8.90 -14.56
C TYR A 17 8.55 -8.39 -15.73
N ALA A 18 7.96 -7.56 -16.58
CA ALA A 18 8.68 -6.78 -17.58
C ALA A 18 9.30 -5.53 -16.95
N ALA A 19 10.08 -4.77 -17.74
CA ALA A 19 10.56 -3.47 -17.30
C ALA A 19 9.38 -2.51 -17.03
N GLY A 20 9.49 -1.72 -15.97
CA GLY A 20 8.51 -0.68 -15.67
C GLY A 20 8.47 0.41 -16.74
N ARG A 21 7.28 0.95 -17.00
CA ARG A 21 7.05 2.08 -17.91
C ARG A 21 6.18 3.15 -17.26
N GLU A 22 6.48 4.41 -17.53
CA GLU A 22 5.61 5.54 -17.16
C GLU A 22 4.37 5.46 -18.06
N LEU A 23 3.18 5.40 -17.47
CA LEU A 23 1.91 5.40 -18.19
C LEU A 23 1.44 6.82 -18.49
N CYS A 24 1.53 7.68 -17.49
CA CYS A 24 1.03 9.04 -17.52
C CYS A 24 1.63 9.86 -16.37
N ARG A 25 1.26 11.14 -16.36
CA ARG A 25 1.43 12.01 -15.21
C ARG A 25 0.08 12.53 -14.75
N LEU A 26 -0.12 12.60 -13.44
CA LEU A 26 -1.40 12.98 -12.84
C LEU A 26 -1.71 14.43 -13.18
N ALA A 27 -2.95 14.67 -13.64
CA ALA A 27 -3.40 15.99 -14.07
C ALA A 27 -3.67 16.94 -12.91
N ASN A 28 -3.96 16.42 -11.71
CA ASN A 28 -4.25 17.22 -10.54
C ASN A 28 -2.93 17.71 -9.89
N PRO A 29 -2.62 19.02 -9.95
CA PRO A 29 -1.36 19.56 -9.44
C PRO A 29 -1.32 19.67 -7.91
N ILE A 30 -2.45 19.46 -7.23
CA ILE A 30 -2.50 19.39 -5.76
C ILE A 30 -1.74 18.15 -5.28
N ILE A 31 -1.73 17.08 -6.08
CA ILE A 31 -0.97 15.86 -5.79
C ILE A 31 0.51 16.12 -6.09
N ASP A 32 1.32 16.30 -5.06
CA ASP A 32 2.76 16.59 -5.15
C ASP A 32 3.64 15.68 -4.28
N GLU A 33 3.06 15.16 -3.21
CA GLU A 33 3.71 14.27 -2.24
C GLU A 33 2.92 12.96 -2.13
N SER A 34 2.61 12.34 -3.28
CA SER A 34 1.85 11.09 -3.35
C SER A 34 2.55 9.98 -2.56
N SER A 35 2.04 9.67 -1.36
CA SER A 35 2.68 8.72 -0.42
C SER A 35 2.10 7.31 -0.54
N GLY A 36 0.76 7.17 -0.51
CA GLY A 36 0.07 5.89 -0.71
C GLY A 36 -0.59 5.73 -2.08
N LEU A 37 -0.74 4.49 -2.57
CA LEU A 37 -1.46 4.18 -3.82
C LEU A 37 -2.31 2.91 -3.67
N ALA A 38 -3.57 2.96 -4.10
CA ALA A 38 -4.42 1.79 -4.16
C ALA A 38 -5.22 1.71 -5.47
N CYS A 39 -5.31 0.52 -6.05
CA CYS A 39 -6.26 0.26 -7.14
C CYS A 39 -7.71 0.26 -6.62
N SER A 40 -8.62 0.91 -7.32
CA SER A 40 -10.06 0.83 -7.03
C SER A 40 -10.57 -0.61 -7.11
N ARG A 41 -11.37 -1.03 -6.13
CA ARG A 41 -12.04 -2.34 -6.15
C ARG A 41 -13.43 -2.25 -6.80
N SER A 42 -14.05 -1.08 -6.74
CA SER A 42 -15.34 -0.79 -7.39
C SER A 42 -15.23 -0.47 -8.88
N ARG A 43 -14.08 0.00 -9.37
CA ARG A 43 -13.89 0.53 -10.72
C ARG A 43 -12.51 0.20 -11.31
N PRO A 44 -12.39 -0.86 -12.13
CA PRO A 44 -11.13 -1.19 -12.80
C PRO A 44 -10.54 -0.01 -13.60
N GLY A 45 -9.24 0.21 -13.46
CA GLY A 45 -8.51 1.29 -14.12
C GLY A 45 -8.55 2.65 -13.42
N VAL A 46 -9.19 2.72 -12.24
CA VAL A 46 -9.14 3.86 -11.33
C VAL A 46 -8.21 3.56 -10.15
N PHE A 47 -7.53 4.58 -9.68
CA PHE A 47 -6.59 4.54 -8.56
C PHE A 47 -6.94 5.62 -7.54
N TRP A 48 -6.54 5.37 -6.30
CA TRP A 48 -6.63 6.29 -5.17
C TRP A 48 -5.24 6.59 -4.64
N THR A 49 -4.95 7.85 -4.35
CA THR A 49 -3.75 8.31 -3.64
C THR A 49 -4.14 9.34 -2.59
N HIS A 50 -3.26 9.61 -1.65
CA HIS A 50 -3.26 10.82 -0.82
C HIS A 50 -1.88 11.48 -0.90
N ASN A 51 -1.78 12.74 -0.47
CA ASN A 51 -0.49 13.35 -0.18
C ASN A 51 0.00 12.92 1.21
N ASP A 52 1.29 13.08 1.46
CA ASP A 52 1.92 12.90 2.77
C ASP A 52 1.41 13.94 3.82
N SER A 53 2.05 13.93 4.99
CA SER A 53 1.82 14.75 6.18
C SER A 53 1.57 16.24 5.93
N GLY A 54 0.78 16.86 6.82
CA GLY A 54 0.58 18.31 6.85
C GLY A 54 -0.38 18.87 5.80
N SER A 55 -0.99 18.00 4.99
CA SER A 55 -2.04 18.33 4.03
C SER A 55 -3.46 18.18 4.63
N GLU A 56 -4.48 18.60 3.87
CA GLU A 56 -5.86 18.27 4.23
C GLU A 56 -6.06 16.75 4.14
N ALA A 57 -6.95 16.17 4.98
CA ALA A 57 -7.27 14.74 4.96
C ALA A 57 -8.05 14.35 3.70
N GLN A 58 -7.37 14.32 2.55
CA GLN A 58 -7.94 14.17 1.22
C GLN A 58 -7.42 12.91 0.54
N ILE A 59 -8.31 12.26 -0.21
CA ILE A 59 -7.96 11.25 -1.19
C ILE A 59 -8.31 11.72 -2.59
N PHE A 60 -7.49 11.34 -3.56
CA PHE A 60 -7.59 11.75 -4.94
C PHE A 60 -7.81 10.53 -5.83
N ALA A 61 -8.86 10.58 -6.65
CA ALA A 61 -9.12 9.57 -7.66
C ALA A 61 -8.53 9.99 -9.01
N PHE A 62 -7.91 9.05 -9.73
CA PHE A 62 -7.48 9.26 -11.11
C PHE A 62 -7.57 7.98 -11.93
N ASP A 63 -7.63 8.08 -13.26
CA ASP A 63 -7.57 6.91 -14.14
C ASP A 63 -6.16 6.62 -14.67
N ALA A 64 -5.99 5.48 -15.35
CA ALA A 64 -4.72 5.06 -15.96
C ALA A 64 -4.15 6.02 -17.04
N THR A 65 -4.90 7.05 -17.45
CA THR A 65 -4.43 8.13 -18.34
C THR A 65 -3.93 9.34 -17.57
N GLY A 66 -4.05 9.35 -16.23
CA GLY A 66 -3.67 10.44 -15.35
C GLY A 66 -4.77 11.48 -15.19
N LYS A 67 -5.95 11.24 -15.76
CA LYS A 67 -7.09 12.15 -15.66
C LYS A 67 -7.55 12.23 -14.21
N ASP A 68 -7.69 13.45 -13.71
CA ASP A 68 -8.30 13.73 -12.42
C ASP A 68 -9.77 13.33 -12.43
N LEU A 69 -10.14 12.46 -11.48
CA LEU A 69 -11.50 12.01 -11.25
C LEU A 69 -12.05 12.57 -9.95
N GLY A 70 -11.39 13.54 -9.32
CA GLY A 70 -11.91 14.29 -8.19
C GLY A 70 -11.29 13.91 -6.84
N THR A 71 -11.57 14.77 -5.89
CA THR A 71 -11.04 14.73 -4.52
C THR A 71 -12.18 14.48 -3.54
N SER A 72 -11.89 13.69 -2.50
CA SER A 72 -12.80 13.48 -1.38
C SER A 72 -12.08 13.74 -0.06
N THR A 73 -12.64 14.60 0.77
CA THR A 73 -12.10 14.94 2.09
C THR A 73 -12.74 14.06 3.17
N LEU A 74 -11.95 13.42 4.01
CA LEU A 74 -12.43 12.67 5.16
C LEU A 74 -12.97 13.65 6.20
N ALA A 75 -14.20 13.41 6.67
CA ALA A 75 -14.83 14.23 7.70
C ALA A 75 -14.12 14.09 9.06
N ASP A 76 -14.07 15.19 9.81
CA ASP A 76 -13.71 15.20 11.23
C ASP A 76 -12.31 14.65 11.56
N THR A 77 -11.37 14.74 10.61
CA THR A 77 -9.96 14.34 10.82
C THR A 77 -8.98 15.27 10.10
N GLN A 78 -7.71 15.17 10.47
CA GLN A 78 -6.57 15.78 9.78
C GLN A 78 -5.58 14.69 9.37
N ALA A 79 -4.76 14.96 8.36
CA ALA A 79 -3.67 14.07 7.96
C ALA A 79 -2.39 14.49 8.69
N TYR A 80 -2.13 13.90 9.87
CA TYR A 80 -0.97 14.28 10.66
C TYR A 80 0.32 13.72 10.08
N ASP A 81 0.39 12.39 9.91
CA ASP A 81 1.54 11.67 9.34
C ASP A 81 1.02 10.49 8.48
N TRP A 82 0.33 10.84 7.38
CA TRP A 82 -0.33 9.88 6.48
C TRP A 82 0.66 9.24 5.51
N GLU A 83 0.79 7.92 5.57
CA GLU A 83 1.84 7.23 4.83
C GLU A 83 1.30 6.34 3.71
N ASP A 84 0.39 5.41 4.02
CA ASP A 84 -0.04 4.40 3.05
C ASP A 84 -1.56 4.15 3.06
N ILE A 85 -2.07 3.61 1.94
CA ILE A 85 -3.48 3.35 1.70
C ILE A 85 -3.69 1.96 1.09
N ALA A 86 -4.55 1.16 1.72
CA ALA A 86 -4.91 -0.17 1.23
C ALA A 86 -6.36 -0.17 0.71
N SER A 87 -6.60 -0.89 -0.40
CA SER A 87 -7.96 -1.17 -0.89
C SER A 87 -8.31 -2.64 -0.77
N PHE A 88 -9.51 -2.93 -0.26
CA PHE A 88 -9.99 -4.30 -0.10
C PHE A 88 -11.52 -4.36 -0.19
N SER A 89 -12.06 -5.58 -0.25
CA SER A 89 -13.50 -5.80 -0.23
C SER A 89 -13.87 -6.68 0.95
N ARG A 90 -14.97 -6.35 1.62
CA ARG A 90 -15.50 -7.12 2.74
C ARG A 90 -17.01 -7.02 2.74
N ASP A 91 -17.68 -8.15 2.91
CA ASP A 91 -19.15 -8.24 2.98
C ASP A 91 -19.88 -7.55 1.80
N GLY A 92 -19.32 -7.70 0.59
CA GLY A 92 -19.90 -7.13 -0.65
C GLY A 92 -19.71 -5.63 -0.82
N LYS A 93 -18.93 -4.98 0.06
CA LYS A 93 -18.55 -3.57 -0.04
C LYS A 93 -17.05 -3.41 -0.30
N HIS A 94 -16.69 -2.24 -0.82
CA HIS A 94 -15.31 -1.85 -1.11
C HIS A 94 -14.87 -0.77 -0.14
N TYR A 95 -13.64 -0.88 0.34
CA TYR A 95 -13.11 -0.01 1.38
C TYR A 95 -11.72 0.46 1.03
N LEU A 96 -11.39 1.64 1.55
CA LEU A 96 -10.03 2.15 1.66
C LEU A 96 -9.68 2.24 3.15
N LEU A 97 -8.48 1.79 3.51
CA LEU A 97 -7.90 1.95 4.84
C LEU A 97 -6.67 2.84 4.71
N LEU A 98 -6.71 4.00 5.36
CA LEU A 98 -5.63 4.98 5.36
C LEU A 98 -4.86 4.90 6.67
N GLY A 99 -3.54 5.00 6.60
CA GLY A 99 -2.65 4.95 7.75
C GLY A 99 -2.08 6.32 8.13
N ASP A 100 -2.44 6.82 9.31
CA ASP A 100 -1.69 7.86 10.02
C ASP A 100 -0.69 7.16 10.94
N THR A 101 0.40 6.71 10.33
CA THR A 101 1.33 5.73 10.88
C THR A 101 2.77 6.19 10.90
N GLY A 102 3.06 7.31 10.23
CA GLY A 102 4.33 8.00 10.32
C GLY A 102 4.63 8.40 11.77
N ASN A 103 5.92 8.45 12.08
CA ASN A 103 6.45 8.76 13.40
C ASN A 103 7.97 9.01 13.32
N ASN A 104 8.44 9.82 12.38
CA ASN A 104 9.87 10.05 12.16
C ASN A 104 10.64 10.48 13.43
N GLY A 105 9.96 11.21 14.32
CA GLY A 105 10.49 11.63 15.63
C GLY A 105 10.31 10.62 16.78
N LEU A 106 9.63 9.50 16.54
CA LEU A 106 9.27 8.46 17.53
C LEU A 106 8.52 9.00 18.76
N GLY A 107 7.76 10.08 18.58
CA GLY A 107 7.01 10.75 19.65
C GLY A 107 5.63 10.14 19.91
N ALA A 108 5.01 9.54 18.89
CA ALA A 108 3.68 8.95 18.99
C ALA A 108 3.74 7.53 19.58
N ALA A 109 2.92 7.28 20.60
CA ALA A 109 2.71 5.96 21.20
C ALA A 109 1.48 5.23 20.62
N VAL A 110 0.59 5.98 19.99
CA VAL A 110 -0.67 5.51 19.40
C VAL A 110 -0.79 6.12 18.01
N HIS A 111 -1.19 5.28 17.05
CA HIS A 111 -1.40 5.59 15.64
C HIS A 111 -2.86 5.39 15.27
N MET A 112 -3.26 5.95 14.14
CA MET A 112 -4.65 5.93 13.68
C MET A 112 -4.74 5.27 12.30
N LEU A 113 -5.78 4.47 12.11
CA LEU A 113 -6.21 4.05 10.79
C LEU A 113 -7.63 4.55 10.55
N TYR A 114 -7.89 5.02 9.34
CA TYR A 114 -9.20 5.51 8.93
C TYR A 114 -9.80 4.58 7.87
N LEU A 115 -10.87 3.89 8.23
CA LEU A 115 -11.66 3.10 7.28
C LEU A 115 -12.72 3.99 6.64
N VAL A 116 -12.73 4.05 5.31
CA VAL A 116 -13.81 4.66 4.54
C VAL A 116 -14.38 3.66 3.55
N GLU A 117 -15.68 3.73 3.29
CA GLU A 117 -16.26 3.05 2.11
C GLU A 117 -15.71 3.74 0.86
N GLU A 118 -15.29 2.96 -0.13
CA GLU A 118 -14.71 3.49 -1.36
C GLU A 118 -15.70 4.45 -2.04
N PRO A 119 -15.35 5.74 -2.26
CA PRO A 119 -16.30 6.69 -2.82
C PRO A 119 -16.71 6.30 -4.24
N PRO A 120 -18.01 6.45 -4.60
CA PRO A 120 -18.47 6.10 -5.93
C PRO A 120 -17.89 7.05 -6.98
N ILE A 121 -17.29 6.49 -8.03
CA ILE A 121 -16.73 7.24 -9.16
C ILE A 121 -17.63 7.12 -10.39
N HIS A 122 -18.12 8.25 -10.90
CA HIS A 122 -18.83 8.29 -12.18
C HIS A 122 -17.82 8.37 -13.35
N PRO A 123 -17.93 7.52 -14.39
CA PRO A 123 -16.91 7.40 -15.44
C PRO A 123 -16.62 8.69 -16.21
N ILE A 124 -17.62 9.55 -16.36
CA ILE A 124 -17.47 10.82 -17.09
C ILE A 124 -17.22 12.00 -16.13
N ARG A 125 -17.85 11.95 -14.95
CA ARG A 125 -17.96 13.11 -14.05
C ARG A 125 -16.95 13.08 -12.90
N GLY A 126 -16.31 11.94 -12.67
CA GLY A 126 -15.50 11.71 -11.48
C GLY A 126 -16.33 11.41 -10.23
N SER A 127 -15.66 11.45 -9.08
CA SER A 127 -16.24 11.54 -7.75
C SER A 127 -17.07 12.81 -7.63
N THR A 128 -18.25 12.69 -7.04
CA THR A 128 -19.05 13.84 -6.59
C THR A 128 -19.00 14.01 -5.08
N ALA A 129 -18.25 13.15 -4.38
CA ALA A 129 -18.18 13.15 -2.93
C ALA A 129 -17.17 14.19 -2.46
N GLY A 130 -17.66 15.37 -2.04
CA GLY A 130 -16.81 16.41 -1.48
C GLY A 130 -16.28 16.03 -0.09
N GLN A 131 -17.18 15.66 0.82
CA GLN A 131 -16.82 15.18 2.16
C GLN A 131 -17.37 13.76 2.37
N ILE A 132 -16.55 12.85 2.88
CA ILE A 132 -16.90 11.44 3.11
C ILE A 132 -16.80 11.07 4.59
N PRO A 133 -17.74 10.27 5.13
CA PRO A 133 -17.70 9.85 6.52
C PRO A 133 -16.66 8.74 6.74
N ILE A 134 -16.00 8.78 7.90
CA ILE A 134 -15.17 7.68 8.39
C ILE A 134 -16.09 6.61 8.97
N VAL A 135 -15.97 5.38 8.47
CA VAL A 135 -16.75 4.21 8.92
C VAL A 135 -16.23 3.71 10.27
N GLN A 136 -14.91 3.72 10.45
CA GLN A 136 -14.23 3.31 11.66
C GLN A 136 -12.88 4.02 11.78
N THR A 137 -12.61 4.59 12.95
CA THR A 137 -11.26 4.99 13.35
C THR A 137 -10.69 3.90 14.24
N ILE A 138 -9.50 3.40 13.89
CA ILE A 138 -8.80 2.36 14.64
C ILE A 138 -7.59 2.99 15.31
N HIS A 139 -7.58 2.99 16.64
CA HIS A 139 -6.39 3.33 17.42
C HIS A 139 -5.56 2.08 17.66
N PHE A 140 -4.26 2.16 17.40
CA PHE A 140 -3.36 1.04 17.68
C PHE A 140 -1.97 1.48 18.12
N SER A 141 -1.26 0.58 18.78
CA SER A 141 0.15 0.69 19.13
C SER A 141 0.91 -0.55 18.70
N TYR A 142 2.24 -0.46 18.67
CA TYR A 142 3.10 -1.63 18.42
C TYR A 142 3.43 -2.33 19.74
N GLN A 143 3.62 -3.65 19.67
CA GLN A 143 3.84 -4.50 20.84
C GLN A 143 5.06 -4.11 21.70
N ASP A 144 6.10 -3.54 21.09
CA ASP A 144 7.43 -3.44 21.69
C ASP A 144 7.97 -2.02 21.86
N ASP A 145 7.70 -1.09 20.92
CA ASP A 145 8.22 0.28 20.99
C ASP A 145 7.39 1.25 20.14
N HIS A 146 7.69 2.54 20.22
CA HIS A 146 7.24 3.51 19.22
C HIS A 146 7.90 3.17 17.89
N ARG A 147 7.11 3.10 16.81
CA ARG A 147 7.62 2.78 15.47
C ARG A 147 7.27 3.88 14.49
N ASN A 148 8.17 4.09 13.54
CA ASN A 148 7.90 4.80 12.30
C ASN A 148 7.47 3.77 11.25
N CYS A 149 6.24 3.86 10.76
CA CYS A 149 5.69 2.87 9.84
C CYS A 149 5.07 3.52 8.65
N GLU A 150 5.54 3.12 7.47
CA GLU A 150 5.15 3.78 6.23
C GLU A 150 4.56 2.81 5.22
N ALA A 151 4.39 1.54 5.60
CA ALA A 151 3.82 0.53 4.72
C ALA A 151 2.66 -0.17 5.44
N LEU A 152 1.49 -0.19 4.80
CA LEU A 152 0.24 -0.78 5.30
C LEU A 152 -0.39 -1.67 4.22
N ALA A 153 -0.84 -2.88 4.60
CA ALA A 153 -1.74 -3.65 3.74
C ALA A 153 -2.86 -4.33 4.53
N VAL A 154 -3.90 -4.72 3.79
CA VAL A 154 -4.99 -5.54 4.32
C VAL A 154 -4.99 -6.88 3.60
N ASP A 155 -5.00 -7.97 4.36
CA ASP A 155 -5.20 -9.31 3.81
C ASP A 155 -6.56 -9.37 3.09
N PRO A 156 -6.69 -10.00 1.91
CA PRO A 156 -7.93 -9.98 1.12
C PRO A 156 -9.18 -10.52 1.83
N THR A 157 -9.04 -11.28 2.91
CA THR A 157 -10.17 -11.64 3.78
C THR A 157 -10.78 -10.45 4.52
N GLY A 158 -10.10 -9.30 4.55
CA GLY A 158 -10.49 -8.09 5.27
C GLY A 158 -10.38 -8.22 6.79
N ASN A 159 -9.70 -9.27 7.27
CA ASN A 159 -9.66 -9.63 8.70
C ASN A 159 -8.30 -9.42 9.36
N THR A 160 -7.26 -9.10 8.59
CA THR A 160 -5.91 -8.91 9.11
C THR A 160 -5.26 -7.70 8.45
N ILE A 161 -4.68 -6.86 9.27
CA ILE A 161 -3.90 -5.69 8.87
C ILE A 161 -2.43 -6.02 9.06
N LEU A 162 -1.61 -5.61 8.10
CA LEU A 162 -0.16 -5.80 8.08
C LEU A 162 0.53 -4.44 8.01
N PHE A 163 1.67 -4.35 8.67
CA PHE A 163 2.48 -3.14 8.73
C PHE A 163 3.95 -3.50 8.52
N VAL A 164 4.69 -2.65 7.81
CA VAL A 164 6.15 -2.75 7.73
C VAL A 164 6.79 -1.42 8.11
N THR A 165 7.68 -1.46 9.11
CA THR A 165 8.29 -0.24 9.65
C THR A 165 9.38 0.32 8.75
N LYS A 166 9.49 1.65 8.69
CA LYS A 166 10.61 2.37 8.08
C LYS A 166 11.68 2.62 9.13
N GLU A 167 12.51 1.61 9.33
CA GLU A 167 13.67 1.72 10.20
C GLU A 167 14.87 2.31 9.46
N ARG A 168 15.83 2.82 10.22
CA ARG A 168 17.13 3.24 9.67
C ARG A 168 17.97 1.98 9.38
N ALA A 169 18.69 2.00 8.26
CA ALA A 169 19.51 0.89 7.71
C ALA A 169 18.69 -0.20 6.98
N THR A 170 19.20 -1.43 6.95
CA THR A 170 18.69 -2.54 6.12
C THR A 170 17.84 -3.54 6.91
N ARG A 171 17.02 -3.06 7.84
CA ARG A 171 16.21 -3.94 8.70
C ARG A 171 14.86 -3.35 9.02
N CYS A 172 13.79 -3.87 8.43
CA CYS A 172 12.41 -3.49 8.73
C CYS A 172 11.73 -4.53 9.63
N TYR A 173 10.69 -4.15 10.36
CA TYR A 173 9.90 -5.08 11.15
C TYR A 173 8.50 -5.22 10.58
N VAL A 174 8.00 -6.45 10.52
CA VAL A 174 6.63 -6.72 10.11
C VAL A 174 5.77 -6.90 11.35
N TYR A 175 4.67 -6.17 11.40
CA TYR A 175 3.64 -6.33 12.42
C TYR A 175 2.32 -6.76 11.81
N THR A 176 1.48 -7.39 12.61
CA THR A 176 0.12 -7.71 12.24
C THR A 176 -0.86 -7.50 13.37
N MET A 177 -2.10 -7.21 13.01
CA MET A 177 -3.22 -7.12 13.94
C MET A 177 -4.49 -7.69 13.28
N PRO A 178 -5.28 -8.52 13.98
CA PRO A 178 -6.60 -8.88 13.51
C PRO A 178 -7.51 -7.64 13.47
N TRP A 179 -8.53 -7.65 12.62
CA TRP A 179 -9.47 -6.53 12.53
C TRP A 179 -10.12 -6.27 13.90
N PRO A 180 -9.96 -5.08 14.49
CA PRO A 180 -10.49 -4.81 15.81
C PRO A 180 -11.98 -4.52 15.75
N LYS A 181 -12.66 -4.73 16.89
CA LYS A 181 -14.03 -4.25 17.07
C LYS A 181 -14.06 -2.73 16.93
N ASN A 182 -15.19 -2.19 16.47
CA ASN A 182 -15.39 -0.75 16.41
C ASN A 182 -15.58 -0.18 17.82
N ASP A 183 -14.49 0.22 18.44
CA ASP A 183 -14.40 0.79 19.78
C ASP A 183 -13.29 1.85 19.79
N PRO A 184 -13.63 3.15 19.67
CA PRO A 184 -12.64 4.21 19.54
C PRO A 184 -11.81 4.42 20.81
N GLU A 185 -12.29 3.98 21.99
CA GLU A 185 -11.55 4.11 23.25
C GLU A 185 -10.48 3.02 23.42
N LYS A 186 -10.53 1.98 22.58
CA LYS A 186 -9.63 0.84 22.68
C LYS A 186 -8.44 0.98 21.74
N VAL A 187 -7.25 1.04 22.34
CA VAL A 187 -5.99 0.87 21.61
C VAL A 187 -5.72 -0.61 21.38
N SER A 188 -5.73 -1.03 20.11
CA SER A 188 -5.36 -2.39 19.72
C SER A 188 -3.83 -2.52 19.58
N VAL A 189 -3.28 -3.73 19.72
CA VAL A 189 -1.83 -3.94 19.71
C VAL A 189 -1.42 -4.75 18.48
N ALA A 190 -0.62 -4.14 17.60
CA ALA A 190 0.02 -4.81 16.48
C ALA A 190 1.21 -5.63 16.98
N LYS A 191 1.23 -6.92 16.67
CA LYS A 191 2.25 -7.87 17.12
C LYS A 191 3.31 -8.07 16.05
N LYS A 192 4.57 -8.07 16.48
CA LYS A 192 5.70 -8.33 15.56
C LYS A 192 5.67 -9.80 15.12
N ILE A 193 5.76 -10.04 13.82
CA ILE A 193 5.75 -11.39 13.23
C ILE A 193 7.01 -11.74 12.46
N ALA A 194 7.73 -10.74 11.94
CA ALA A 194 8.96 -10.98 11.19
C ALA A 194 9.91 -9.79 11.26
N THR A 195 11.15 -10.03 10.84
CA THR A 195 12.17 -9.00 10.59
C THR A 195 12.66 -9.19 9.16
N LEU A 196 12.61 -8.14 8.35
CA LEU A 196 12.99 -8.17 6.95
C LEU A 196 14.36 -7.53 6.80
N GLU A 197 15.31 -8.24 6.18
CA GLU A 197 16.64 -7.72 5.85
C GLU A 197 16.58 -6.99 4.49
N ILE A 198 15.86 -5.86 4.46
CA ILE A 198 15.65 -5.01 3.28
C ILE A 198 15.94 -3.54 3.65
N PRO A 199 16.26 -2.66 2.68
CA PRO A 199 16.28 -1.22 2.92
C PRO A 199 14.95 -0.71 3.48
N SER A 200 14.96 0.52 3.99
CA SER A 200 13.78 1.20 4.56
C SER A 200 12.54 1.06 3.65
N ALA A 201 11.52 0.43 4.21
CA ALA A 201 10.22 0.24 3.55
C ALA A 201 9.44 1.56 3.50
N THR A 202 8.72 1.76 2.40
CA THR A 202 7.97 2.99 2.11
C THR A 202 6.53 2.73 1.69
N ALA A 203 6.20 1.51 1.24
CA ALA A 203 4.82 1.08 1.02
C ALA A 203 4.73 -0.44 0.99
N MET A 204 3.52 -0.98 1.09
CA MET A 204 3.26 -2.38 0.80
C MET A 204 1.86 -2.63 0.23
N ASP A 205 1.68 -3.77 -0.42
CA ASP A 205 0.34 -4.25 -0.76
C ASP A 205 0.28 -5.78 -0.74
N VAL A 206 -0.93 -6.32 -0.61
CA VAL A 206 -1.22 -7.75 -0.72
C VAL A 206 -2.06 -7.98 -1.97
N SER A 207 -1.60 -8.92 -2.80
CA SER A 207 -2.31 -9.32 -4.02
C SER A 207 -3.74 -9.80 -3.71
N PRO A 208 -4.70 -9.63 -4.65
CA PRO A 208 -6.11 -9.93 -4.42
C PRO A 208 -6.41 -11.39 -4.06
N ASP A 209 -5.56 -12.35 -4.47
CA ASP A 209 -5.69 -13.77 -4.10
C ASP A 209 -5.04 -14.10 -2.75
N GLY A 210 -4.36 -13.12 -2.14
CA GLY A 210 -3.70 -13.24 -0.86
C GLY A 210 -2.42 -14.06 -0.91
N ARG A 211 -1.90 -14.41 -2.09
CA ARG A 211 -0.74 -15.31 -2.19
C ARG A 211 0.58 -14.59 -2.37
N ARG A 212 0.56 -13.26 -2.47
CA ARG A 212 1.76 -12.43 -2.50
C ARG A 212 1.59 -11.14 -1.71
N ALA A 213 2.65 -10.73 -1.03
CA ALA A 213 2.83 -9.39 -0.53
C ALA A 213 4.01 -8.74 -1.27
N VAL A 214 3.92 -7.45 -1.54
CA VAL A 214 5.03 -6.65 -2.05
C VAL A 214 5.35 -5.55 -1.05
N VAL A 215 6.63 -5.34 -0.76
CA VAL A 215 7.12 -4.24 0.07
C VAL A 215 8.03 -3.37 -0.78
N LEU A 216 7.69 -2.10 -0.96
CA LEU A 216 8.50 -1.13 -1.66
C LEU A 216 9.54 -0.52 -0.71
N THR A 217 10.68 -0.16 -1.29
CA THR A 217 11.66 0.76 -0.71
C THR A 217 11.90 1.87 -1.72
N TYR A 218 12.60 2.94 -1.33
CA TYR A 218 13.02 4.01 -2.25
C TYR A 218 13.55 3.51 -3.60
N GLY A 219 14.31 2.40 -3.61
CA GLY A 219 14.91 1.84 -4.81
C GLY A 219 14.09 0.73 -5.49
N HIS A 220 13.96 -0.42 -4.83
CA HIS A 220 13.40 -1.66 -5.40
C HIS A 220 12.28 -2.22 -4.51
N ALA A 221 11.47 -3.11 -5.08
CA ALA A 221 10.43 -3.80 -4.34
C ALA A 221 10.86 -5.23 -3.98
N TYR A 222 10.29 -5.77 -2.91
CA TYR A 222 10.60 -7.08 -2.37
C TYR A 222 9.30 -7.87 -2.24
N GLU A 223 9.17 -8.92 -3.03
CA GLU A 223 7.96 -9.73 -3.10
C GLU A 223 8.12 -11.02 -2.29
N PHE A 224 7.12 -11.28 -1.47
CA PHE A 224 6.98 -12.48 -0.65
C PHE A 224 5.80 -13.28 -1.20
N THR A 225 5.98 -14.59 -1.35
CA THR A 225 4.87 -15.50 -1.68
C THR A 225 4.29 -16.06 -0.39
N ARG A 226 3.02 -16.43 -0.36
CA ARG A 226 2.35 -17.11 0.76
C ARG A 226 1.66 -18.37 0.23
N GLY A 227 1.97 -19.52 0.81
CA GLY A 227 1.31 -20.78 0.51
C GLY A 227 -0.18 -20.76 0.92
N PRO A 228 -1.03 -21.64 0.35
CA PRO A 228 -2.48 -21.63 0.60
C PRO A 228 -2.89 -21.70 2.09
N ASP A 229 -2.14 -22.46 2.89
CA ASP A 229 -2.37 -22.65 4.33
C ASP A 229 -1.26 -22.02 5.19
N GLU A 230 -0.39 -21.21 4.58
CA GLU A 230 0.72 -20.56 5.26
C GLU A 230 0.25 -19.23 5.85
N ASP A 231 0.70 -18.91 7.07
CA ASP A 231 0.47 -17.59 7.65
C ASP A 231 1.47 -16.55 7.13
N TRP A 232 1.20 -15.28 7.41
CA TRP A 232 2.11 -14.21 7.01
C TRP A 232 3.45 -14.26 7.74
N ALA A 233 3.51 -14.79 8.96
CA ALA A 233 4.77 -14.88 9.71
C ALA A 233 5.77 -15.81 9.00
N ALA A 234 5.31 -16.97 8.56
CA ALA A 234 6.10 -17.91 7.77
C ALA A 234 6.47 -17.33 6.40
N ALA A 235 5.52 -16.70 5.69
CA ALA A 235 5.79 -16.05 4.40
C ALA A 235 6.87 -14.97 4.50
N PHE A 236 6.78 -14.06 5.48
CA PHE A 236 7.75 -12.98 5.69
C PHE A 236 9.09 -13.44 6.28
N SER A 237 9.16 -14.66 6.83
CA SER A 237 10.43 -15.25 7.28
C SER A 237 11.31 -15.73 6.12
N ARG A 238 10.73 -15.90 4.93
CA ARG A 238 11.45 -16.33 3.73
C ARG A 238 12.16 -15.16 3.07
N ARG A 239 13.27 -15.45 2.41
CA ARG A 239 14.01 -14.46 1.62
C ARG A 239 13.10 -13.95 0.49
N PRO A 240 12.85 -12.63 0.38
CA PRO A 240 12.01 -12.11 -0.68
C PRO A 240 12.71 -12.17 -2.03
N ARG A 241 11.89 -12.14 -3.08
CA ARG A 241 12.35 -11.87 -4.44
C ARG A 241 12.46 -10.37 -4.65
N MET A 242 13.67 -9.88 -4.92
CA MET A 242 13.87 -8.49 -5.29
C MET A 242 13.36 -8.25 -6.72
N LEU A 243 12.51 -7.25 -6.89
CA LEU A 243 11.95 -6.81 -8.16
C LEU A 243 12.58 -5.46 -8.54
N ALA A 244 13.18 -5.42 -9.73
CA ALA A 244 13.73 -4.18 -10.27
C ALA A 244 12.60 -3.22 -10.63
N MET A 245 12.55 -2.09 -9.94
CA MET A 245 11.58 -1.03 -10.17
C MET A 245 12.18 0.09 -11.05
N PRO A 246 11.36 0.86 -11.79
CA PRO A 246 11.85 2.00 -12.57
C PRO A 246 12.58 3.03 -11.69
N ARG A 247 13.37 3.95 -12.25
CA ARG A 247 13.90 5.06 -11.43
C ARG A 247 12.78 6.05 -11.14
N ARG A 248 12.70 6.51 -9.89
CA ARG A 248 11.74 7.49 -9.38
C ARG A 248 12.51 8.54 -8.57
N GLU A 249 11.91 9.71 -8.36
CA GLU A 249 12.49 10.72 -7.46
C GLU A 249 12.47 10.19 -6.04
N GLN A 250 11.30 9.71 -5.60
CA GLN A 250 11.11 8.95 -4.37
C GLN A 250 10.19 7.74 -4.63
N GLY A 251 10.46 6.62 -3.99
CA GLY A 251 9.71 5.39 -4.17
C GLY A 251 8.71 5.21 -3.05
N GLU A 252 7.67 6.03 -3.04
CA GLU A 252 6.73 6.06 -1.91
C GLU A 252 5.64 5.01 -2.04
N SER A 253 5.03 4.85 -3.21
CA SER A 253 3.81 4.02 -3.30
C SER A 253 3.94 2.79 -4.20
N ILE A 254 3.25 1.70 -3.83
CA ILE A 254 3.07 0.52 -4.68
C ILE A 254 1.71 -0.13 -4.43
N CYS A 255 1.06 -0.64 -5.47
CA CYS A 255 -0.04 -1.58 -5.31
C CYS A 255 -0.11 -2.63 -6.42
N TYR A 256 -0.79 -3.73 -6.12
CA TYR A 256 -1.24 -4.69 -7.12
C TYR A 256 -2.46 -4.16 -7.87
N GLY A 257 -2.46 -4.39 -9.18
CA GLY A 257 -3.64 -4.32 -10.02
C GLY A 257 -4.73 -5.29 -9.57
N VAL A 258 -5.95 -5.07 -10.06
CA VAL A 258 -7.09 -5.98 -9.83
C VAL A 258 -6.85 -7.40 -10.38
N ASP A 259 -5.94 -7.55 -11.35
CA ASP A 259 -5.51 -8.84 -11.88
C ASP A 259 -4.59 -9.61 -10.91
N GLY A 260 -4.10 -8.94 -9.85
CA GLY A 260 -3.15 -9.45 -8.89
C GLY A 260 -1.74 -9.66 -9.42
N LYS A 261 -1.46 -9.23 -10.65
CA LYS A 261 -0.23 -9.56 -11.37
C LYS A 261 0.52 -8.35 -11.90
N THR A 262 -0.16 -7.24 -12.12
CA THR A 262 0.46 -5.98 -12.54
C THR A 262 0.76 -5.16 -11.29
N LEU A 263 1.93 -4.53 -11.21
CA LEU A 263 2.24 -3.57 -10.15
C LEU A 263 2.12 -2.14 -10.69
N TYR A 264 1.63 -1.24 -9.86
CA TYR A 264 1.56 0.19 -10.12
C TYR A 264 2.29 0.96 -9.04
N LEU A 265 2.94 2.05 -9.41
CA LEU A 265 3.69 2.92 -8.50
C LEU A 265 3.45 4.39 -8.85
N THR A 266 3.47 5.26 -7.86
CA THR A 266 3.69 6.70 -8.04
C THR A 266 5.04 7.11 -7.45
N SER A 267 5.31 8.40 -7.42
CA SER A 267 6.51 9.03 -6.88
C SER A 267 6.12 10.44 -6.46
N GLU A 268 6.77 10.99 -5.45
CA GLU A 268 6.72 12.43 -5.24
C GLU A 268 7.21 13.21 -6.47
N GLY A 269 6.84 14.49 -6.51
CA GLY A 269 7.26 15.46 -7.50
C GLY A 269 6.13 15.86 -8.46
N ARG A 270 6.14 17.12 -8.90
CA ARG A 270 5.13 17.67 -9.82
C ARG A 270 5.63 17.68 -11.27
N PRO A 271 4.87 17.17 -12.26
CA PRO A 271 3.64 16.40 -12.10
C PRO A 271 3.93 14.93 -11.77
N THR A 272 3.18 14.39 -10.80
CA THR A 272 3.31 13.05 -10.23
C THR A 272 3.18 11.97 -11.31
N PRO A 273 4.16 11.07 -11.48
CA PRO A 273 4.06 10.02 -12.49
C PRO A 273 3.27 8.81 -11.98
N LEU A 274 2.57 8.12 -12.89
CA LEU A 274 2.07 6.76 -12.67
C LEU A 274 2.93 5.79 -13.48
N TRP A 275 3.52 4.81 -12.80
CA TRP A 275 4.28 3.73 -13.40
C TRP A 275 3.48 2.43 -13.40
N GLN A 276 3.73 1.61 -14.41
CA GLN A 276 3.26 0.24 -14.48
C GLN A 276 4.44 -0.71 -14.66
N VAL A 277 4.46 -1.78 -13.87
CA VAL A 277 5.34 -2.93 -14.05
C VAL A 277 4.47 -4.13 -14.41
N PRO A 278 4.28 -4.41 -15.72
CA PRO A 278 3.37 -5.46 -16.18
C PRO A 278 4.03 -6.83 -16.10
N VAL A 279 3.21 -7.87 -16.22
CA VAL A 279 3.71 -9.23 -16.48
C VAL A 279 4.44 -9.25 -17.82
N LYS A 280 5.59 -9.91 -17.88
CA LYS A 280 6.31 -10.19 -19.12
C LYS A 280 5.51 -11.22 -19.91
N GLU A 281 4.99 -10.80 -21.06
CA GLU A 281 4.37 -11.73 -22.01
C GLU A 281 5.42 -12.74 -22.52
N PRO A 282 5.03 -14.01 -22.73
CA PRO A 282 5.91 -15.07 -23.18
C PRO A 282 6.52 -14.83 -24.57
#